data_AF-L0RCK1-F1
#
_entry.id   AF-L0RCK1-F1
#
_cell.length_a   1.000
_cell.length_b   1.000
_cell.length_c   1.000
_cell.angle_alpha   90.00
_cell.angle_beta   90.00
_cell.angle_gamma   90.00
#
_symmetry.space_group_name_H-M   'P 1'
#
loop_
_entity.id
_entity.type
_entity.pdbx_description
1 polymer ?
#
loop_
_entity_poly.entity_id
_entity_poly.type
_entity_poly.pdbx_seq_one_letter_code
_entity_poly.pdbx_strand_id
1 'polypeptide(L)'
;MDRDSIHYASVKTRIKGFGRFCKSIENQPIFRGFSGMQKHPAEDLDDSKVPEWLKAYVIELDRKLDQLMGMQSKKDLTIDFPIALEIIEISGNGMIFCTETEINGPGILEAVIEIEQIPLRLAGAKGSVKAGKKQNTWVMKFEKIREHDLESIIQFVFSQQRELIRNEKLG
;
A
#
# COMPACT_ATOMS: atom_id res chain seq x y z
N MET A 1 27.78 7.74 -3.73
CA MET A 1 26.73 8.75 -3.91
C MET A 1 25.70 8.51 -2.83
N ASP A 2 25.90 9.18 -1.69
CA ASP A 2 24.97 9.12 -0.57
C ASP A 2 23.68 9.83 -0.99
N ARG A 3 22.60 9.07 -1.16
CA ARG A 3 21.27 9.67 -1.13
C ARG A 3 21.06 10.11 0.30
N ASP A 4 21.10 11.42 0.53
CA ASP A 4 20.58 12.04 1.74
C ASP A 4 19.30 11.31 2.15
N SER A 5 19.32 10.75 3.36
CA SER A 5 18.20 10.02 3.91
C SER A 5 17.04 10.99 4.12
N ILE A 6 16.20 11.17 3.09
CA ILE A 6 14.96 11.94 3.17
C ILE A 6 14.17 11.33 4.31
N HIS A 7 14.04 12.08 5.41
CA HIS A 7 13.39 11.60 6.61
C HIS A 7 11.89 11.74 6.41
N TYR A 8 11.26 10.73 5.78
CA TYR A 8 9.81 10.70 5.69
C TYR A 8 9.22 10.56 7.09
N ALA A 9 8.14 11.30 7.35
CA ALA A 9 7.38 11.13 8.58
C ALA A 9 6.79 9.70 8.60
N SER A 10 6.65 9.13 9.79
CA SER A 10 5.98 7.83 9.98
C SER A 10 4.64 8.03 10.68
N VAL A 11 3.75 7.04 10.53
CA VAL A 11 2.48 7.01 11.25
C VAL A 11 2.25 5.61 11.82
N LYS A 12 1.80 5.56 13.07
CA LYS A 12 1.31 4.34 13.68
C LYS A 12 -0.03 4.00 13.04
N THR A 13 -0.20 2.77 12.59
CA THR A 13 -1.41 2.31 11.91
C THR A 13 -1.64 0.84 12.21
N ARG A 14 -2.70 0.27 11.65
CA ARG A 14 -2.98 -1.17 11.71
C ARG A 14 -3.65 -1.60 10.41
N ILE A 15 -2.84 -1.71 9.36
CA ILE A 15 -3.30 -2.12 8.03
C ILE A 15 -2.77 -3.49 7.66
N LYS A 16 -3.46 -4.15 6.74
CA LYS A 16 -3.10 -5.48 6.26
C LYS A 16 -2.09 -5.38 5.12
N GLY A 17 -1.31 -6.44 4.96
CA GLY A 17 -0.49 -6.64 3.80
C GLY A 17 -0.14 -8.10 3.61
N PHE A 18 0.56 -8.37 2.52
CA PHE A 18 1.02 -9.69 2.15
C PHE A 18 2.48 -9.64 1.75
N GLY A 19 3.21 -10.71 2.00
CA GLY A 19 4.65 -10.78 1.81
C GLY A 19 5.09 -12.07 1.15
N ARG A 20 6.26 -12.00 0.52
CA ARG A 20 6.99 -13.15 0.00
C ARG A 20 8.49 -12.90 0.12
N PHE A 21 9.23 -13.90 0.59
CA PHE A 21 10.69 -13.84 0.57
C PHE A 21 11.26 -13.97 -0.84
N CYS A 22 12.28 -13.16 -1.11
CA CYS A 22 13.01 -13.12 -2.37
C CYS A 22 14.49 -13.45 -2.16
N LYS A 23 15.11 -14.00 -3.21
CA LYS A 23 16.56 -14.30 -3.23
C LYS A 23 17.43 -13.08 -3.52
N SER A 24 16.89 -12.06 -4.20
CA SER A 24 17.63 -10.87 -4.64
C SER A 24 16.70 -9.66 -4.73
N ILE A 25 17.23 -8.46 -4.45
CA ILE A 25 16.54 -7.18 -4.58
C ILE A 25 16.30 -6.81 -6.05
N GLU A 26 17.22 -7.21 -6.93
CA GLU A 26 17.25 -6.78 -8.33
C GLU A 26 16.15 -7.41 -9.20
N ASN A 27 15.73 -8.62 -8.84
CA ASN A 27 14.65 -9.31 -9.54
C ASN A 27 13.42 -8.43 -9.66
N GLN A 28 12.77 -8.47 -10.83
CA GLN A 28 11.55 -7.72 -11.06
C GLN A 28 10.50 -8.08 -10.00
N PRO A 29 9.82 -7.08 -9.42
CA PRO A 29 8.66 -7.32 -8.56
C PRO A 29 7.60 -8.13 -9.30
N ILE A 30 7.07 -9.13 -8.62
CA ILE A 30 5.95 -9.95 -9.08
C ILE A 30 4.68 -9.11 -9.00
N PHE A 31 4.51 -8.36 -7.91
CA PHE A 31 3.45 -7.39 -7.83
C PHE A 31 3.79 -6.17 -8.68
N ARG A 32 2.93 -5.87 -9.66
CA ARG A 32 3.14 -4.75 -10.59
C ARG A 32 2.21 -3.57 -10.36
N GLY A 33 1.54 -3.49 -9.21
CA GLY A 33 0.52 -2.48 -8.98
C GLY A 33 -0.71 -2.72 -9.86
N PHE A 34 -1.84 -2.20 -9.42
CA PHE A 34 -2.95 -1.98 -10.33
C PHE A 34 -2.70 -0.63 -11.00
N SER A 35 -2.49 -0.59 -12.32
CA SER A 35 -2.41 0.67 -13.06
C SER A 35 -3.82 1.25 -13.24
N GLY A 36 -4.49 1.55 -12.13
CA GLY A 36 -5.80 2.21 -12.11
C GLY A 36 -5.69 3.74 -12.18
N MET A 37 -4.48 4.31 -12.05
CA MET A 37 -4.25 5.75 -12.24
C MET A 37 -4.23 6.16 -13.72
N GLN A 38 -5.18 5.67 -14.52
CA GLN A 38 -5.65 6.53 -15.60
C GLN A 38 -6.58 7.54 -14.94
N LYS A 39 -6.48 8.82 -15.33
CA LYS A 39 -7.47 9.84 -14.96
C LYS A 39 -8.85 9.20 -15.03
N HIS A 40 -9.59 9.27 -13.93
CA HIS A 40 -10.92 8.68 -13.88
C HIS A 40 -11.71 9.31 -15.03
N PRO A 41 -12.30 8.55 -15.97
CA PRO A 41 -13.01 9.12 -17.12
C PRO A 41 -14.14 10.07 -16.69
N ALA A 42 -14.61 9.91 -15.45
CA ALA A 42 -15.56 10.79 -14.79
C ALA A 42 -15.07 12.23 -14.59
N GLU A 43 -13.77 12.47 -14.44
CA GLU A 43 -13.22 13.84 -14.37
C GLU A 43 -13.40 14.59 -15.71
N ASP A 44 -13.43 13.86 -16.84
CA ASP A 44 -13.71 14.44 -18.16
C ASP A 44 -15.22 14.49 -18.48
N LEU A 45 -16.08 13.85 -17.66
CA LEU A 45 -17.54 13.90 -17.80
C LEU A 45 -18.14 15.20 -17.24
N ASP A 46 -17.43 15.97 -16.42
CA ASP A 46 -17.90 17.26 -15.94
C ASP A 46 -18.09 18.28 -17.06
N ASP A 47 -17.23 18.25 -18.09
CA ASP A 47 -17.34 19.08 -19.31
C ASP A 47 -18.33 18.52 -20.36
N SER A 48 -18.92 17.36 -20.11
CA SER A 48 -19.84 16.71 -21.05
C SER A 48 -21.29 17.15 -20.83
N LYS A 49 -22.05 17.37 -21.92
CA LYS A 49 -23.51 17.64 -21.91
C LYS A 49 -24.36 16.40 -21.53
N VAL A 50 -23.80 15.50 -20.74
CA VAL A 50 -24.45 14.25 -20.35
C VAL A 50 -25.39 14.52 -19.15
N PRO A 51 -26.62 13.97 -19.14
CA PRO A 51 -27.52 14.11 -18.01
C PRO A 51 -26.91 13.60 -16.70
N GLU A 52 -27.12 14.35 -15.61
CA GLU A 52 -26.53 14.09 -14.28
C GLU A 52 -26.81 12.67 -13.75
N TRP A 53 -28.02 12.18 -13.96
CA TRP A 53 -28.42 10.83 -13.54
C TRP A 53 -27.61 9.72 -14.24
N LEU A 54 -27.16 9.96 -15.48
CA LEU A 54 -26.36 9.01 -16.24
C LEU A 54 -24.89 9.06 -15.79
N LYS A 55 -24.38 10.24 -15.43
CA LYS A 55 -23.04 10.39 -14.83
C LYS A 55 -22.94 9.61 -13.53
N ALA A 56 -23.89 9.83 -12.61
CA ALA A 56 -23.94 9.13 -11.33
C ALA A 56 -24.00 7.60 -11.51
N TYR A 57 -24.79 7.14 -12.48
CA TYR A 57 -24.93 5.71 -12.76
C TYR A 57 -23.65 5.09 -13.34
N VAL A 58 -22.97 5.77 -14.27
CA VAL A 58 -21.69 5.30 -14.84
C VAL A 58 -20.58 5.29 -13.80
N ILE A 59 -20.48 6.32 -12.96
CA ILE A 59 -19.52 6.36 -11.84
C ILE A 59 -19.77 5.19 -10.88
N GLU A 60 -21.03 4.88 -10.59
CA GLU A 60 -21.34 3.78 -9.68
C GLU A 60 -21.13 2.39 -10.31
N LEU A 61 -21.28 2.26 -11.63
CA LEU A 61 -20.88 1.05 -12.36
C LEU A 61 -19.37 0.85 -12.32
N ASP A 62 -18.61 1.91 -12.58
CA ASP A 62 -17.14 1.90 -12.53
C ASP A 62 -16.65 1.47 -11.14
N ARG A 63 -17.21 2.07 -10.08
CA ARG A 63 -16.94 1.69 -8.69
C ARG A 63 -17.21 0.20 -8.42
N LYS A 64 -18.31 -0.34 -8.94
CA LYS A 64 -18.65 -1.77 -8.77
C LYS A 64 -17.68 -2.68 -9.53
N LEU A 65 -17.24 -2.26 -10.72
CA LEU A 65 -16.23 -2.99 -11.50
C LEU A 65 -14.88 -2.99 -10.78
N ASP A 66 -14.45 -1.85 -10.25
CA ASP A 66 -13.24 -1.75 -9.42
C ASP A 66 -13.31 -2.66 -8.19
N GLN A 67 -14.48 -2.72 -7.52
CA GLN A 67 -14.69 -3.62 -6.39
C GLN A 67 -14.55 -5.09 -6.79
N LEU A 68 -15.14 -5.51 -7.92
CA LEU A 68 -15.03 -6.88 -8.41
C LEU A 68 -13.60 -7.24 -8.82
N MET A 69 -12.90 -6.33 -9.51
CA MET A 69 -11.50 -6.52 -9.89
C MET A 69 -10.58 -6.59 -8.67
N GLY A 70 -10.86 -5.81 -7.62
CA GLY A 70 -10.14 -5.87 -6.36
C GLY A 70 -10.30 -7.21 -5.64
N MET A 71 -11.49 -7.81 -5.66
CA MET A 71 -11.74 -9.12 -5.03
C MET A 71 -11.03 -10.26 -5.75
N GLN A 72 -11.01 -10.26 -7.08
CA GLN A 72 -10.28 -11.27 -7.86
C GLN A 72 -8.77 -11.14 -7.63
N SER A 73 -8.26 -9.90 -7.67
CA SER A 73 -6.84 -9.61 -7.41
C SER A 73 -6.38 -10.09 -6.03
N LYS A 74 -7.22 -9.97 -4.98
CA LYS A 74 -6.87 -10.46 -3.63
C LYS A 74 -6.70 -11.97 -3.56
N LYS A 75 -7.53 -12.75 -4.27
CA LYS A 75 -7.40 -14.21 -4.29
C LYS A 75 -6.08 -14.64 -4.94
N ASP A 76 -5.76 -14.04 -6.08
CA ASP A 76 -4.50 -14.31 -6.78
C ASP A 76 -3.29 -13.83 -5.95
N LEU A 77 -3.42 -12.69 -5.27
CA LEU A 77 -2.36 -12.13 -4.43
C LEU A 77 -1.94 -13.09 -3.30
N THR A 78 -2.88 -13.78 -2.66
CA THR A 78 -2.54 -14.72 -1.57
C THR A 78 -1.77 -15.95 -2.05
N ILE A 79 -1.86 -16.31 -3.34
CA ILE A 79 -1.10 -17.41 -3.93
C ILE A 79 0.36 -16.97 -4.12
N ASP A 80 0.57 -15.76 -4.63
CA ASP A 80 1.91 -15.22 -4.91
C ASP A 80 2.61 -14.65 -3.67
N PHE A 81 1.84 -14.19 -2.68
CA PHE A 81 2.27 -13.57 -1.42
C PHE A 81 1.64 -14.29 -0.22
N PRO A 82 2.20 -15.45 0.18
CA PRO A 82 1.58 -16.32 1.18
C PRO A 82 1.73 -15.83 2.63
N ILE A 83 2.59 -14.85 2.89
CA ILE A 83 2.86 -14.38 4.25
C ILE A 83 1.89 -13.25 4.57
N ALA A 84 0.99 -13.45 5.54
CA ALA A 84 0.14 -12.37 6.03
C ALA A 84 0.96 -11.41 6.91
N LEU A 85 0.83 -10.11 6.63
CA LEU A 85 1.51 -9.03 7.35
C LEU A 85 0.48 -8.12 8.02
N GLU A 86 0.75 -7.78 9.27
CA GLU A 86 0.05 -6.73 10.00
C GLU A 86 0.99 -5.54 10.18
N ILE A 87 0.78 -4.47 9.40
CA ILE A 87 1.62 -3.28 9.42
C ILE A 87 1.17 -2.39 10.58
N ILE A 88 2.09 -2.19 11.54
CA ILE A 88 1.84 -1.39 12.75
C ILE A 88 2.39 0.04 12.65
N GLU A 89 3.35 0.27 11.76
CA GLU A 89 3.90 1.59 11.46
C GLU A 89 4.38 1.62 10.02
N ILE A 90 4.13 2.73 9.32
CA ILE A 90 4.55 2.90 7.93
C ILE A 90 5.08 4.31 7.67
N SER A 91 6.04 4.42 6.77
CA SER A 91 6.66 5.66 6.29
C SER A 91 7.06 5.50 4.82
N GLY A 92 7.50 6.58 4.18
CA GLY A 92 8.07 6.51 2.83
C GLY A 92 9.37 5.67 2.72
N ASN A 93 10.05 5.43 3.85
CA ASN A 93 11.32 4.68 3.87
C ASN A 93 11.18 3.21 4.22
N GLY A 94 10.01 2.77 4.70
CA GLY A 94 9.87 1.45 5.26
C GLY A 94 8.66 1.31 6.16
N MET A 95 8.54 0.12 6.72
CA MET A 95 7.45 -0.25 7.61
C MET A 95 7.91 -1.16 8.74
N ILE A 96 7.11 -1.16 9.80
CA ILE A 96 7.20 -2.09 10.91
C ILE A 96 5.95 -2.96 10.86
N PHE A 97 6.13 -4.28 10.95
CA PHE A 97 5.02 -5.23 10.85
C PHE A 97 5.18 -6.41 11.80
N CYS A 98 4.07 -7.08 12.04
CA CYS A 98 3.99 -8.37 12.72
C CYS A 98 3.53 -9.43 11.72
N THR A 99 3.89 -10.69 11.96
CA THR A 99 3.38 -11.83 11.21
C THR A 99 3.30 -13.05 12.12
N GLU A 100 2.41 -13.98 11.80
CA GLU A 100 2.32 -15.30 12.47
C GLU A 100 3.30 -16.31 11.85
N THR A 101 3.77 -16.05 10.63
CA THR A 101 4.73 -16.92 9.95
C THR A 101 6.12 -16.74 10.55
N GLU A 102 6.77 -17.83 10.95
CA GLU A 102 8.15 -17.78 11.42
C GLU A 102 9.10 -17.28 10.31
N ILE A 103 9.89 -16.25 10.64
CA ILE A 103 10.89 -15.68 9.75
C ILE A 103 12.27 -16.12 10.24
N ASN A 104 12.95 -16.96 9.44
CA ASN A 104 14.26 -17.55 9.75
C ASN A 104 15.45 -16.61 9.48
N GLY A 105 15.36 -15.36 9.95
CA GLY A 105 16.46 -14.39 9.90
C GLY A 105 16.28 -13.22 8.93
N PRO A 106 17.27 -12.32 8.83
CA PRO A 106 17.21 -11.18 7.94
C PRO A 106 17.21 -11.64 6.48
N GLY A 107 16.32 -11.07 5.68
CA GLY A 107 16.12 -11.49 4.30
C GLY A 107 15.54 -10.37 3.45
N ILE A 108 15.34 -10.64 2.17
CA ILE A 108 14.70 -9.70 1.25
C ILE A 108 13.22 -10.08 1.17
N LEU A 109 12.34 -9.14 1.49
CA LEU A 109 10.90 -9.30 1.40
C LEU A 109 10.38 -8.44 0.27
N GLU A 110 9.54 -9.02 -0.57
CA GLU A 110 8.62 -8.27 -1.41
C GLU A 110 7.26 -8.25 -0.70
N ALA A 111 6.68 -7.08 -0.53
CA ALA A 111 5.46 -6.87 0.21
C ALA A 111 4.46 -6.04 -0.59
N VAL A 112 3.18 -6.38 -0.41
CA VAL A 112 2.03 -5.66 -0.95
C VAL A 112 1.20 -5.17 0.22
N ILE A 113 1.02 -3.86 0.30
CA ILE A 113 0.43 -3.16 1.43
C ILE A 113 -0.98 -2.72 1.05
N GLU A 114 -1.99 -3.07 1.84
CA GLU A 114 -3.36 -2.58 1.65
C GLU A 114 -3.50 -1.18 2.28
N ILE A 115 -3.20 -0.15 1.50
CA ILE A 115 -3.27 1.26 1.93
C ILE A 115 -4.72 1.67 2.22
N GLU A 116 -5.65 1.28 1.35
CA GLU A 116 -7.08 1.55 1.51
C GLU A 116 -7.87 0.28 1.21
N GLN A 117 -8.96 0.05 1.94
CA GLN A 117 -9.82 -1.11 1.72
C GLN A 117 -10.97 -0.81 0.75
N ILE A 118 -11.44 0.45 0.69
CA ILE A 118 -12.57 0.88 -0.14
C ILE A 118 -12.33 2.33 -0.64
N PRO A 119 -12.09 2.55 -1.95
CA PRO A 119 -11.74 1.52 -2.93
C PRO A 119 -10.45 0.82 -2.53
N LEU A 120 -10.26 -0.42 -3.00
CA LEU A 120 -9.06 -1.18 -2.66
C LEU A 120 -7.83 -0.50 -3.29
N ARG A 121 -6.91 -0.02 -2.45
CA ARG A 121 -5.63 0.53 -2.89
C ARG A 121 -4.48 -0.28 -2.33
N LEU A 122 -3.65 -0.79 -3.23
CA LEU A 122 -2.49 -1.62 -2.91
C LEU A 122 -1.20 -0.89 -3.32
N ALA A 123 -0.14 -1.04 -2.52
CA ALA A 123 1.20 -0.58 -2.88
C ALA A 123 2.24 -1.67 -2.74
N GLY A 124 3.11 -1.79 -3.75
CA GLY A 124 4.20 -2.75 -3.79
C GLY A 124 5.53 -2.16 -3.33
N ALA A 125 6.23 -2.85 -2.44
CA ALA A 125 7.57 -2.49 -2.03
C ALA A 125 8.46 -3.72 -1.84
N LYS A 126 9.77 -3.55 -2.06
CA LYS A 126 10.77 -4.60 -1.83
C LYS A 126 11.95 -4.05 -1.06
N GLY A 127 12.51 -4.87 -0.18
CA GLY A 127 13.48 -4.38 0.77
C GLY A 127 14.02 -5.40 1.74
N SER A 128 15.04 -5.00 2.49
CA SER A 128 15.62 -5.83 3.53
C SER A 128 14.78 -5.81 4.80
N VAL A 129 14.62 -6.98 5.40
CA VAL A 129 13.90 -7.22 6.65
C VAL A 129 14.89 -7.58 7.74
N LYS A 130 14.68 -7.02 8.92
CA LYS A 130 15.43 -7.32 10.15
C LYS A 130 14.46 -7.45 11.32
N ALA A 131 14.89 -8.18 12.36
CA ALA A 131 14.14 -8.23 13.61
C ALA A 131 14.00 -6.83 14.21
N GLY A 132 12.81 -6.50 14.68
CA GLY A 132 12.51 -5.26 15.40
C GLY A 132 12.95 -5.32 16.87
N LYS A 133 12.76 -4.20 17.58
CA LYS A 133 13.10 -4.10 19.02
C LYS A 133 12.11 -4.83 19.93
N LYS A 134 10.87 -5.02 19.46
CA LYS A 134 9.80 -5.71 20.20
C LYS A 134 9.70 -7.16 19.75
N GLN A 135 9.24 -8.03 20.65
CA GLN A 135 8.99 -9.43 20.32
C GLN A 135 7.97 -9.54 19.19
N ASN A 136 8.23 -10.47 18.25
CA ASN A 136 7.41 -10.72 17.07
C ASN A 136 7.20 -9.52 16.12
N THR A 137 8.08 -8.52 16.19
CA THR A 137 8.03 -7.35 15.31
C THR A 137 9.20 -7.37 14.35
N TRP A 138 8.96 -6.97 13.11
CA TRP A 138 9.93 -6.94 12.02
C TRP A 138 9.97 -5.54 11.40
N VAL A 139 11.16 -5.13 10.96
CA VAL A 139 11.38 -3.84 10.30
C VAL A 139 11.82 -4.12 8.88
N MET A 140 11.08 -3.59 7.92
CA MET A 140 11.43 -3.60 6.51
C MET A 140 11.85 -2.20 6.06
N LYS A 141 13.05 -2.08 5.48
CA LYS A 141 13.49 -0.85 4.80
C LYS A 141 13.17 -0.98 3.32
N PHE A 142 12.44 -0.02 2.75
CA PHE A 142 12.17 0.01 1.32
C PHE A 142 13.45 0.32 0.55
N GLU A 143 13.82 -0.56 -0.37
CA GLU A 143 14.99 -0.40 -1.25
C GLU A 143 14.54 -0.24 -2.70
N LYS A 144 13.46 -0.92 -3.09
CA LYS A 144 12.87 -0.83 -4.43
C LYS A 144 11.35 -0.67 -4.28
N ILE A 145 10.87 0.51 -4.64
CA ILE A 145 9.47 0.90 -4.66
C ILE A 145 9.22 1.72 -5.92
N ARG A 146 8.05 1.57 -6.55
CA ARG A 146 7.71 2.40 -7.71
C ARG A 146 7.25 3.77 -7.23
N GLU A 147 7.43 4.77 -8.08
CA GLU A 147 7.11 6.16 -7.73
C GLU A 147 5.65 6.34 -7.30
N HIS A 148 4.70 5.76 -8.04
CA HIS A 148 3.27 5.82 -7.70
C HIS A 148 2.90 5.06 -6.41
N ASP A 149 3.57 3.94 -6.13
CA ASP A 149 3.40 3.17 -4.90
C ASP A 149 3.91 3.99 -3.70
N LEU A 150 5.09 4.61 -3.86
CA LEU A 150 5.69 5.49 -2.85
C LEU A 150 4.81 6.71 -2.58
N GLU A 151 4.31 7.35 -3.64
CA GLU A 151 3.39 8.48 -3.52
C GLU A 151 2.12 8.09 -2.76
N SER A 152 1.53 6.93 -3.08
CA SER A 152 0.34 6.42 -2.39
C SER A 152 0.59 6.21 -0.90
N ILE A 153 1.75 5.66 -0.52
CA ILE A 153 2.15 5.50 0.89
C ILE A 153 2.30 6.87 1.56
N ILE A 154 2.96 7.82 0.90
CA ILE A 154 3.17 9.17 1.44
C ILE A 154 1.83 9.89 1.67
N GLN A 155 0.93 9.86 0.69
CA GLN A 155 -0.41 10.45 0.80
C GLN A 155 -1.20 9.84 1.95
N PHE A 156 -1.13 8.52 2.12
CA PHE A 156 -1.75 7.82 3.25
C PHE A 156 -1.18 8.29 4.60
N VAL A 157 0.15 8.34 4.74
CA VAL A 157 0.81 8.80 5.96
C VAL A 157 0.35 10.20 6.33
N PHE A 158 0.33 11.13 5.37
CA PHE A 158 -0.16 12.49 5.61
C PHE A 158 -1.65 12.55 5.94
N SER A 159 -2.48 11.71 5.31
CA SER A 159 -3.90 11.63 5.63
C SER A 159 -4.12 11.21 7.09
N GLN A 160 -3.45 10.13 7.52
CA GLN A 160 -3.53 9.61 8.88
C GLN A 160 -2.97 10.58 9.93
N GLN A 161 -1.85 11.25 9.65
CA GLN A 161 -1.32 12.28 10.55
C GLN A 161 -2.29 13.45 10.73
N ARG A 162 -2.92 13.92 9.64
CA ARG A 162 -3.93 14.98 9.72
C ARG A 162 -5.14 14.56 10.55
N GLU A 163 -5.57 13.30 10.43
CA GLU A 163 -6.65 12.74 11.22
C GLU A 163 -6.31 12.69 12.71
N LEU A 164 -5.11 12.24 13.08
CA LEU A 164 -4.62 12.24 14.45
C LEU A 164 -4.62 13.65 15.06
N ILE A 165 -4.08 14.65 14.34
CA ILE A 165 -4.06 16.04 14.80
C ILE A 165 -5.47 16.60 14.99
N ARG A 166 -6.43 16.23 14.14
CA ARG A 166 -7.84 16.65 14.32
C ARG A 166 -8.44 16.06 15.59
N ASN A 167 -8.17 14.78 15.86
CA ASN A 167 -8.69 14.10 17.06
C ASN A 167 -8.06 14.67 18.35
N GLU A 168 -6.77 15.01 18.34
CA GLU A 168 -6.08 15.64 19.48
C GLU A 168 -6.58 17.05 19.81
N LYS A 169 -7.12 17.79 18.82
CA LYS A 169 -7.66 19.14 19.04
C LYS A 169 -9.13 19.14 19.49
N LEU A 170 -9.84 18.04 19.33
CA LEU A 170 -11.28 17.91 19.63
C LEU A 170 -11.56 17.12 20.92
N GLY A 171 -10.54 16.47 21.51
CA GLY A 171 -10.60 15.81 22.82
C GLY A 171 -10.04 16.70 23.93
#